data_AF-A0A2M8P1G6-F1
#
_entry.id   AF-A0A2M8P1G6-F1
#
_cell.length_a   1.000
_cell.length_b   1.000
_cell.length_c   1.000
_cell.angle_alpha   90.00
_cell.angle_beta   90.00
_cell.angle_gamma   90.00
#
_symmetry.space_group_name_H-M   'P 1'
#
loop_
_entity.id
_entity.type
_entity.pdbx_description
1 polymer ?
#
loop_
_entity_poly.entity_id
_entity_poly.type
_entity_poly.pdbx_seq_one_letter_code
_entity_poly.pdbx_strand_id
1 'polypeptide(L)'
;MSLQEILGMTAPSALAQSLVTALTFLPVPEGTATLGMEQSVAERFIKAYGAMWSEFFGRETPQHTVHVPAFALSRYAVTNALYAQFMAAGGYDDPSLWTPEGWAWRVRTRRTQPRYWGDPRFSGDDLPVNGVSWFEAMAFARWASQLTGENIRLPTEAEWEWAARGDNPKSLYPWGTLWDATKLNSGYSDAKHTSRGGLAPVGSYPEGDAPFGHGEMLGQVFEWTNTHFAPYPYDGQDGREDRYAPERRVLRGGNWSDGKYMNRVTLRYHYPPFYADTTTGFRLALGGAQPAIAPRPAYDLVVYGRATFCPDLIDTRRWLHAWNVPYRQVNQDLDEEIAWRLDAWLGSRTVPTLVVAEWGALDPIAPPAEANLKALRNTDRGTMLHEPEEATLRAFLIRHGFLSE
;
A
#
# COMPACT_ATOMS: atom_id res chain seq x y z
N MET A 1 26.67 4.15 -34.75
CA MET A 1 25.47 4.32 -33.90
C MET A 1 25.43 3.15 -32.96
N SER A 2 25.55 3.39 -31.66
CA SER A 2 25.41 2.35 -30.64
C SER A 2 23.93 1.92 -30.54
N LEU A 3 23.66 0.73 -30.03
CA LEU A 3 22.29 0.23 -29.83
C LEU A 3 21.45 1.19 -28.95
N GLN A 4 22.11 1.97 -28.09
CA GLN A 4 21.48 2.98 -27.23
C GLN A 4 20.99 4.21 -28.00
N GLU A 5 21.71 4.62 -29.06
CA GLU A 5 21.31 5.75 -29.92
C GLU A 5 20.16 5.39 -30.85
N ILE A 6 20.01 4.10 -31.19
CA ILE A 6 18.92 3.58 -32.04
C ILE A 6 17.60 3.47 -31.26
N LEU A 7 17.68 3.34 -29.92
CA LEU A 7 16.52 3.13 -29.04
C LEU A 7 16.02 4.39 -28.31
N GLY A 8 16.63 5.56 -28.55
CA GLY A 8 16.16 6.82 -27.96
C GLY A 8 16.22 6.89 -26.43
N MET A 9 17.02 6.03 -25.78
CA MET A 9 17.20 6.06 -24.33
C MET A 9 18.09 7.26 -23.97
N THR A 10 17.50 8.30 -23.38
CA THR A 10 18.25 9.47 -22.88
C THR A 10 19.09 9.08 -21.67
N ALA A 11 20.30 9.64 -21.55
CA ALA A 11 21.13 9.43 -20.36
C ALA A 11 20.39 9.92 -19.10
N PRO A 12 20.48 9.21 -17.96
CA PRO A 12 19.82 9.63 -16.72
C PRO A 12 20.24 11.05 -16.31
N SER A 13 19.29 11.85 -15.83
CA SER A 13 19.60 13.18 -15.29
C SER A 13 20.55 13.08 -14.08
N ALA A 14 21.29 14.16 -13.78
CA ALA A 14 22.17 14.19 -12.60
C ALA A 14 21.39 13.92 -11.28
N LEU A 15 20.14 14.37 -11.21
CA LEU A 15 19.25 14.09 -10.08
C LEU A 15 18.87 12.61 -10.01
N ALA A 16 18.56 11.98 -11.14
CA ALA A 16 18.25 10.54 -11.21
C ALA A 16 19.43 9.69 -10.73
N GLN A 17 20.65 10.00 -11.20
CA GLN A 17 21.86 9.30 -10.79
C GLN A 17 22.14 9.49 -9.29
N SER A 18 21.92 10.71 -8.77
CA SER A 18 22.08 11.01 -7.35
C SER A 18 21.07 10.26 -6.49
N LEU A 19 19.81 10.17 -6.91
CA LEU A 19 18.76 9.46 -6.18
C LEU A 19 19.06 7.96 -6.07
N VAL A 20 19.40 7.31 -7.19
CA VAL A 20 19.74 5.88 -7.20
C VAL A 20 20.96 5.60 -6.32
N THR A 21 21.96 6.47 -6.40
CA THR A 21 23.19 6.35 -5.59
C THR A 21 22.89 6.51 -4.11
N ALA A 22 22.07 7.49 -3.73
CA ALA A 22 21.68 7.72 -2.34
C ALA A 22 20.82 6.59 -1.75
N LEU A 23 19.92 5.99 -2.54
CA LEU A 23 19.08 4.87 -2.10
C LEU A 23 19.89 3.59 -1.83
N THR A 24 21.07 3.44 -2.43
CA THR A 24 21.98 2.30 -2.22
C THR A 24 21.23 0.96 -2.28
N PHE A 25 20.69 0.62 -3.45
CA PHE A 25 20.00 -0.66 -3.65
C PHE A 25 20.98 -1.82 -3.54
N LEU A 26 20.74 -2.75 -2.61
CA LEU A 26 21.51 -3.97 -2.45
C LEU A 26 20.73 -5.15 -3.05
N PRO A 27 21.42 -6.11 -3.71
CA PRO A 27 20.76 -7.26 -4.29
C PRO A 27 20.22 -8.20 -3.20
N VAL A 28 19.03 -8.73 -3.45
CA VAL A 28 18.41 -9.82 -2.70
C VAL A 28 18.26 -11.00 -3.67
N PRO A 29 18.88 -12.16 -3.38
CA PRO A 29 18.84 -13.30 -4.30
C PRO A 29 17.43 -13.87 -4.40
N GLU A 30 17.13 -14.49 -5.56
CA GLU A 30 15.98 -15.35 -5.70
C GLU A 30 16.06 -16.51 -4.68
N GLY A 31 14.93 -16.91 -4.11
CA GLY A 31 14.90 -18.01 -3.17
C GLY A 31 13.51 -18.49 -2.77
N THR A 32 13.49 -19.60 -2.05
CA THR A 32 12.29 -20.08 -1.36
C THR A 32 12.29 -19.47 0.03
N ALA A 33 11.66 -18.31 0.16
CA ALA A 33 11.51 -17.65 1.44
C ALA A 33 10.51 -18.43 2.30
N THR A 34 10.95 -18.85 3.47
CA THR A 34 10.01 -19.23 4.52
C THR A 34 9.44 -17.92 5.09
N LEU A 35 8.13 -17.80 5.24
CA LEU A 35 7.44 -16.63 5.79
C LEU A 35 6.70 -17.00 7.06
N GLY A 36 6.60 -16.05 7.98
CA GLY A 36 5.86 -16.21 9.23
C GLY A 36 6.57 -17.08 10.26
N MET A 37 5.85 -17.29 11.35
CA MET A 37 6.31 -17.93 12.58
C MET A 37 5.60 -19.28 12.77
N GLU A 38 6.33 -20.26 13.32
CA GLU A 38 5.71 -21.55 13.66
C GLU A 38 4.60 -21.36 14.71
N GLN A 39 3.50 -22.10 14.54
CA GLN A 39 2.37 -22.11 15.49
C GLN A 39 2.83 -22.37 16.93
N SER A 40 3.77 -23.30 17.11
CA SER A 40 4.31 -23.64 18.44
C SER A 40 5.04 -22.47 19.10
N VAL A 41 5.68 -21.59 18.32
CA VAL A 41 6.38 -20.40 18.81
C VAL A 41 5.35 -19.33 19.20
N ALA A 42 4.33 -19.11 18.35
CA ALA A 42 3.21 -18.23 18.65
C ALA A 42 2.52 -18.61 19.97
N GLU A 43 2.20 -19.89 20.16
CA GLU A 43 1.59 -20.42 21.39
C GLU A 43 2.46 -20.18 22.62
N ARG A 44 3.79 -20.35 22.51
CA ARG A 44 4.72 -20.03 23.61
C ARG A 44 4.70 -18.55 23.95
N PHE A 45 4.62 -17.66 22.96
CA PHE A 45 4.51 -16.23 23.20
C PHE A 45 3.15 -15.85 23.81
N ILE A 46 2.04 -16.40 23.31
CA ILE A 46 0.71 -16.18 23.90
C ILE A 46 0.67 -16.63 25.36
N LYS A 47 1.24 -17.81 25.66
CA LYS A 47 1.33 -18.32 27.04
C LYS A 47 2.19 -17.43 27.93
N ALA A 48 3.29 -16.90 27.41
CA ALA A 48 4.21 -16.05 28.17
C ALA A 48 3.66 -14.65 28.42
N TYR A 49 2.90 -14.07 27.48
CA TYR A 49 2.53 -12.65 27.49
C TYR A 49 1.04 -12.39 27.66
N GLY A 50 0.23 -13.44 27.64
CA GLY A 50 -1.21 -13.38 27.85
C GLY A 50 -2.03 -13.42 26.57
N ALA A 51 -3.29 -13.81 26.72
CA ALA A 51 -4.22 -14.04 25.61
C ALA A 51 -4.49 -12.80 24.75
N MET A 52 -4.26 -11.58 25.26
CA MET A 52 -4.45 -10.35 24.49
C MET A 52 -3.53 -10.26 23.25
N TRP A 53 -2.42 -11.00 23.24
CA TRP A 53 -1.49 -11.05 22.12
C TRP A 53 -1.83 -12.14 21.09
N SER A 54 -2.88 -12.93 21.33
CA SER A 54 -3.30 -14.02 20.45
C SER A 54 -3.55 -13.55 19.02
N GLU A 55 -4.25 -12.42 18.88
CA GLU A 55 -4.51 -11.87 17.55
C GLU A 55 -3.21 -11.46 16.84
N PHE A 56 -2.31 -10.74 17.52
CA PHE A 56 -1.05 -10.29 16.92
C PHE A 56 -0.19 -11.45 16.44
N PHE A 57 0.04 -12.45 17.29
CA PHE A 57 0.84 -13.61 16.91
C PHE A 57 0.12 -14.50 15.88
N GLY A 58 -1.20 -14.57 15.92
CA GLY A 58 -2.00 -15.33 14.95
C GLY A 58 -1.89 -14.80 13.52
N ARG A 59 -1.63 -13.50 13.33
CA ARG A 59 -1.38 -12.91 12.00
C ARG A 59 -0.08 -13.39 11.36
N GLU A 60 0.87 -13.83 12.18
CA GLU A 60 2.20 -14.29 11.76
C GLU A 60 2.22 -15.80 11.44
N THR A 61 1.09 -16.51 11.64
CA THR A 61 0.97 -17.97 11.49
C THR A 61 -0.03 -18.34 10.37
N PRO A 62 0.10 -19.51 9.72
CA PRO A 62 1.18 -20.50 9.90
C PRO A 62 2.47 -20.08 9.18
N GLN A 63 3.60 -20.64 9.63
CA GLN A 63 4.82 -20.63 8.84
C GLN A 63 4.62 -21.43 7.54
N HIS A 64 5.03 -20.87 6.41
CA HIS A 64 4.87 -21.47 5.09
C HIS A 64 5.99 -20.98 4.15
N THR A 65 6.13 -21.57 2.97
CA THR A 65 7.14 -21.20 1.98
C THR A 65 6.52 -20.48 0.79
N VAL A 66 7.24 -19.49 0.26
CA VAL A 66 6.88 -18.71 -0.93
C VAL A 66 8.13 -18.55 -1.78
N HIS A 67 7.98 -18.68 -3.10
CA HIS A 67 9.06 -18.34 -4.02
C HIS A 67 9.14 -16.82 -4.20
N VAL A 68 10.30 -16.25 -3.93
CA VAL A 68 10.58 -14.81 -4.07
C VAL A 68 11.63 -14.65 -5.18
N PRO A 69 11.29 -14.01 -6.31
CA PRO A 69 12.24 -13.70 -7.39
C PRO A 69 13.38 -12.80 -6.91
N ALA A 70 14.49 -12.78 -7.64
CA ALA A 70 15.57 -11.83 -7.36
C ALA A 70 15.09 -10.38 -7.56
N PHE A 71 15.51 -9.49 -6.65
CA PHE A 71 15.25 -8.05 -6.70
C PHE A 71 16.36 -7.31 -5.96
N ALA A 72 16.29 -5.98 -5.89
CA ALA A 72 17.14 -5.21 -4.99
C ALA A 72 16.29 -4.37 -4.04
N LEU A 73 16.78 -4.14 -2.82
CA LEU A 73 16.08 -3.35 -1.80
C LEU A 73 17.01 -2.23 -1.33
N SER A 74 16.46 -1.03 -1.10
CA SER A 74 17.25 0.09 -0.59
C SER A 74 17.84 -0.30 0.76
N ARG A 75 19.13 0.00 0.97
CA ARG A 75 19.85 -0.43 2.18
C ARG A 75 19.15 0.05 3.44
N TYR A 76 18.62 1.27 3.42
CA TYR A 76 17.89 1.89 4.52
C TYR A 76 16.51 2.36 4.05
N ALA A 77 15.68 2.77 5.01
CA ALA A 77 14.46 3.53 4.74
C ALA A 77 14.76 4.85 4.02
N VAL A 78 13.79 5.36 3.26
CA VAL A 78 13.92 6.65 2.57
C VAL A 78 14.13 7.74 3.63
N THR A 79 15.16 8.57 3.46
CA THR A 79 15.48 9.63 4.41
C THR A 79 14.71 10.92 4.13
N ASN A 80 14.70 11.85 5.10
CA ASN A 80 14.15 13.18 4.88
C ASN A 80 14.85 13.93 3.74
N ALA A 81 16.18 13.82 3.61
CA ALA A 81 16.90 14.47 2.50
C ALA A 81 16.43 13.97 1.13
N LEU A 82 16.13 12.67 1.00
CA LEU A 82 15.58 12.11 -0.23
C LEU A 82 14.13 12.55 -0.45
N TYR A 83 13.32 12.54 0.61
CA TYR A 83 11.92 12.97 0.55
C TYR A 83 11.77 14.46 0.21
N ALA A 84 12.70 15.30 0.67
CA ALA A 84 12.74 16.72 0.32
C ALA A 84 12.93 16.95 -1.19
N GLN A 85 13.67 16.08 -1.88
CA GLN A 85 13.83 16.17 -3.35
C GLN A 85 12.50 15.90 -4.07
N PHE A 86 11.73 14.90 -3.61
CA PHE A 86 10.38 14.62 -4.12
C PHE A 86 9.45 15.82 -3.93
N MET A 87 9.45 16.43 -2.75
CA MET A 87 8.63 17.62 -2.49
C MET A 87 9.06 18.81 -3.33
N ALA A 88 10.36 19.07 -3.44
CA ALA A 88 10.91 20.16 -4.24
C ALA A 88 10.62 20.00 -5.74
N ALA A 89 10.50 18.76 -6.22
CA ALA A 89 10.10 18.44 -7.60
C ALA A 89 8.58 18.60 -7.85
N GLY A 90 7.80 19.09 -6.88
CA GLY A 90 6.36 19.22 -7.01
C GLY A 90 5.62 17.89 -6.85
N GLY A 91 6.21 16.91 -6.16
CA GLY A 91 5.65 15.56 -6.02
C GLY A 91 4.27 15.50 -5.36
N TYR A 92 3.97 16.45 -4.47
CA TYR A 92 2.61 16.60 -3.96
C TYR A 92 1.67 17.19 -5.00
N ASP A 93 2.15 18.04 -5.92
CA ASP A 93 1.39 18.82 -6.91
C ASP A 93 1.10 18.12 -8.23
N ASP A 94 1.73 16.99 -8.48
CA ASP A 94 1.51 16.19 -9.69
C ASP A 94 0.54 15.03 -9.43
N PRO A 95 -0.72 15.07 -9.93
CA PRO A 95 -1.70 14.00 -9.76
C PRO A 95 -1.27 12.66 -10.38
N SER A 96 -0.41 12.68 -11.40
CA SER A 96 0.01 11.46 -12.12
C SER A 96 0.82 10.51 -11.25
N LEU A 97 1.40 11.04 -10.17
CA LEU A 97 2.18 10.29 -9.19
C LEU A 97 1.28 9.51 -8.21
N TRP A 98 -0.02 9.79 -8.14
CA TRP A 98 -0.89 9.26 -7.08
C TRP A 98 -1.84 8.18 -7.60
N THR A 99 -2.32 7.31 -6.72
CA THR A 99 -3.56 6.57 -7.01
C THR A 99 -4.74 7.55 -6.97
N PRO A 100 -5.92 7.24 -7.55
CA PRO A 100 -7.06 8.14 -7.56
C PRO A 100 -7.55 8.36 -6.13
N GLU A 101 -7.59 7.30 -5.31
CA GLU A 101 -7.91 7.42 -3.89
C GLU A 101 -6.87 8.24 -3.14
N GLY A 102 -5.57 8.07 -3.48
CA GLY A 102 -4.47 8.81 -2.88
C GLY A 102 -4.52 10.30 -3.23
N TRP A 103 -4.81 10.63 -4.48
CA TRP A 103 -4.98 12.01 -4.94
C TRP A 103 -6.18 12.67 -4.28
N ALA A 104 -7.34 11.99 -4.29
CA ALA A 104 -8.54 12.47 -3.62
C ALA A 104 -8.29 12.69 -2.11
N TRP A 105 -7.57 11.78 -1.45
CA TRP A 105 -7.16 11.93 -0.07
C TRP A 105 -6.25 13.14 0.14
N ARG A 106 -5.21 13.30 -0.69
CA ARG A 106 -4.25 14.41 -0.63
C ARG A 106 -4.97 15.75 -0.78
N VAL A 107 -5.88 15.87 -1.75
CA VAL A 107 -6.67 17.08 -2.01
C VAL A 107 -7.58 17.39 -0.82
N ARG A 108 -8.38 16.41 -0.37
CA ARG A 108 -9.31 16.57 0.75
C ARG A 108 -8.61 16.97 2.04
N THR A 109 -7.45 16.39 2.31
CA THR A 109 -6.67 16.66 3.54
C THR A 109 -5.73 17.85 3.41
N ARG A 110 -5.60 18.42 2.20
CA ARG A 110 -4.65 19.50 1.88
C ARG A 110 -3.21 19.16 2.30
N ARG A 111 -2.84 17.89 2.16
CA ARG A 111 -1.52 17.39 2.56
C ARG A 111 -0.47 17.89 1.56
N THR A 112 0.61 18.49 2.06
CA THR A 112 1.72 19.04 1.26
C THR A 112 3.09 18.54 1.70
N GLN A 113 3.17 17.86 2.85
CA GLN A 113 4.40 17.34 3.44
C GLN A 113 4.06 16.24 4.47
N PRO A 114 5.05 15.46 4.95
CA PRO A 114 4.85 14.48 6.01
C PRO A 114 4.33 15.11 7.31
N ARG A 115 3.60 14.32 8.10
CA ARG A 115 2.84 14.82 9.27
C ARG A 115 3.72 15.49 10.32
N TYR A 116 4.95 15.00 10.50
CA TYR A 116 5.89 15.47 11.51
C TYR A 116 7.13 16.13 10.91
N TRP A 117 7.03 16.66 9.68
CA TRP A 117 8.17 17.23 8.95
C TRP A 117 8.93 18.33 9.72
N GLY A 118 8.23 19.12 10.54
CA GLY A 118 8.81 20.18 11.36
C GLY A 118 9.17 19.79 12.79
N ASP A 119 9.03 18.51 13.17
CA ASP A 119 9.33 18.05 14.52
C ASP A 119 10.82 17.68 14.64
N PRO A 120 11.58 18.30 15.56
CA PRO A 120 13.03 18.05 15.70
C PRO A 120 13.40 16.59 15.99
N ARG A 121 12.46 15.77 16.50
CA ARG A 121 12.67 14.34 16.73
C ARG A 121 12.74 13.52 15.45
N PHE A 122 12.25 14.09 14.34
CA PHE A 122 11.99 13.40 13.08
C PHE A 122 12.46 14.17 11.84
N SER A 123 13.00 15.39 11.98
CA SER A 123 13.28 16.30 10.86
C SER A 123 14.73 16.35 10.37
N GLY A 124 15.64 15.53 10.92
CA GLY A 124 17.04 15.47 10.48
C GLY A 124 17.19 14.84 9.09
N ASP A 125 18.08 15.38 8.26
CA ASP A 125 18.26 14.98 6.85
C ASP A 125 18.57 13.48 6.66
N ASP A 126 19.33 12.91 7.57
CA ASP A 126 19.76 11.51 7.61
C ASP A 126 18.81 10.59 8.40
N LEU A 127 17.73 11.14 8.97
CA LEU A 127 16.68 10.34 9.61
C LEU A 127 15.75 9.75 8.54
N PRO A 128 15.19 8.55 8.79
CA PRO A 128 14.07 8.04 7.99
C PRO A 128 12.92 9.05 7.93
N VAL A 129 12.32 9.21 6.75
CA VAL A 129 11.10 10.00 6.61
C VAL A 129 9.98 9.37 7.45
N ASN A 130 9.27 10.23 8.18
CA ASN A 130 8.33 9.82 9.21
C ASN A 130 6.96 10.50 9.06
N GLY A 131 5.90 9.83 9.51
CA GLY A 131 4.55 10.38 9.40
C GLY A 131 4.04 10.43 7.98
N VAL A 132 4.49 9.49 7.13
CA VAL A 132 4.01 9.31 5.76
C VAL A 132 3.01 8.17 5.67
N SER A 133 1.96 8.40 4.89
CA SER A 133 0.95 7.41 4.53
C SER A 133 1.45 6.49 3.41
N TRP A 134 0.72 5.39 3.18
CA TRP A 134 1.00 4.51 2.05
C TRP A 134 0.84 5.25 0.71
N PHE A 135 -0.16 6.15 0.61
CA PHE A 135 -0.35 6.97 -0.59
C PHE A 135 0.86 7.84 -0.90
N GLU A 136 1.41 8.51 0.13
CA GLU A 136 2.63 9.31 0.02
C GLU A 136 3.85 8.45 -0.37
N ALA A 137 3.99 7.26 0.21
CA ALA A 137 5.07 6.32 -0.10
C ALA A 137 5.00 5.81 -1.55
N MET A 138 3.79 5.49 -2.03
CA MET A 138 3.55 5.07 -3.42
C MET A 138 3.82 6.21 -4.41
N ALA A 139 3.43 7.44 -4.08
CA ALA A 139 3.72 8.62 -4.91
C ALA A 139 5.23 8.88 -5.03
N PHE A 140 5.96 8.76 -3.92
CA PHE A 140 7.43 8.84 -3.95
C PHE A 140 8.03 7.75 -4.85
N ALA A 141 7.59 6.49 -4.72
CA ALA A 141 8.12 5.39 -5.52
C ALA A 141 7.86 5.58 -7.03
N ARG A 142 6.68 6.09 -7.41
CA ARG A 142 6.34 6.44 -8.80
C ARG A 142 7.18 7.59 -9.32
N TRP A 143 7.36 8.64 -8.52
CA TRP A 143 8.25 9.75 -8.89
C TRP A 143 9.68 9.27 -9.11
N ALA A 144 10.20 8.46 -8.19
CA ALA A 144 11.53 7.87 -8.32
C ALA A 144 11.64 7.01 -9.60
N SER A 145 10.63 6.19 -9.91
CA SER A 145 10.58 5.40 -11.14
C SER A 145 10.57 6.26 -12.40
N GLN A 146 9.71 7.28 -12.45
CA GLN A 146 9.60 8.17 -13.62
C GLN A 146 10.89 8.95 -13.83
N LEU A 147 11.52 9.41 -12.75
CA LEU A 147 12.75 10.18 -12.79
C LEU A 147 13.95 9.34 -13.29
N THR A 148 14.03 8.07 -12.88
CA THR A 148 15.18 7.20 -13.18
C THR A 148 14.98 6.32 -14.41
N GLY A 149 13.74 6.08 -14.81
CA GLY A 149 13.39 5.06 -15.82
C GLY A 149 13.44 3.64 -15.26
N GLU A 150 13.72 3.46 -13.97
CA GLU A 150 13.84 2.17 -13.30
C GLU A 150 12.51 1.73 -12.67
N ASN A 151 12.32 0.43 -12.47
CA ASN A 151 11.17 -0.10 -11.74
C ASN A 151 11.35 0.04 -10.22
N ILE A 152 11.12 1.24 -9.69
CA ILE A 152 11.22 1.57 -8.26
C ILE A 152 9.83 1.53 -7.61
N ARG A 153 9.68 0.72 -6.57
CA ARG A 153 8.37 0.44 -5.96
C ARG A 153 8.47 0.20 -4.47
N LEU A 154 7.33 0.09 -3.79
CA LEU A 154 7.31 -0.52 -2.47
C LEU A 154 7.58 -2.03 -2.58
N PRO A 155 8.29 -2.64 -1.61
CA PRO A 155 8.45 -4.09 -1.58
C PRO A 155 7.12 -4.77 -1.27
N THR A 156 6.95 -6.05 -1.66
CA THR A 156 5.90 -6.90 -1.08
C THR A 156 6.29 -7.29 0.36
N GLU A 157 5.34 -7.78 1.15
CA GLU A 157 5.64 -8.27 2.50
C GLU A 157 6.52 -9.52 2.49
N ALA A 158 6.45 -10.31 1.42
CA ALA A 158 7.28 -11.49 1.21
C ALA A 158 8.73 -11.11 0.89
N GLU A 159 8.92 -10.16 -0.01
CA GLU A 159 10.22 -9.58 -0.34
C GLU A 159 10.88 -8.95 0.87
N TRP A 160 10.11 -8.18 1.64
CA TRP A 160 10.61 -7.52 2.83
C TRP A 160 11.12 -8.52 3.87
N GLU A 161 10.34 -9.55 4.20
CA GLU A 161 10.76 -10.55 5.20
C GLU A 161 11.88 -11.44 4.70
N TRP A 162 11.91 -11.74 3.40
CA TRP A 162 13.04 -12.44 2.80
C TRP A 162 14.34 -11.65 2.98
N ALA A 163 14.32 -10.35 2.69
CA ALA A 163 15.47 -9.47 2.88
C ALA A 163 15.88 -9.34 4.36
N ALA A 164 14.91 -9.33 5.29
CA ALA A 164 15.14 -9.19 6.72
C ALA A 164 15.67 -10.48 7.38
N ARG A 165 15.25 -11.65 6.89
CA ARG A 165 15.41 -12.94 7.58
C ARG A 165 16.40 -13.88 6.92
N GLY A 166 16.51 -13.84 5.60
CA GLY A 166 17.29 -14.79 4.80
C GLY A 166 16.85 -16.25 5.02
N ASP A 167 17.80 -17.17 4.85
CA ASP A 167 17.56 -18.62 4.80
C ASP A 167 17.19 -19.29 6.13
N ASN A 168 17.34 -18.61 7.27
CA ASN A 168 17.11 -19.24 8.57
C ASN A 168 15.63 -19.09 9.01
N PRO A 169 14.80 -20.16 8.93
CA PRO A 169 13.38 -20.06 9.23
C PRO A 169 13.07 -19.86 10.71
N LYS A 170 14.07 -19.99 11.59
CA LYS A 170 13.93 -19.81 13.04
C LYS A 170 14.28 -18.40 13.49
N SER A 171 14.94 -17.59 12.67
CA SER A 171 15.32 -16.24 13.03
C SER A 171 14.09 -15.38 13.31
N LEU A 172 14.08 -14.72 14.46
CA LEU A 172 13.05 -13.74 14.85
C LEU A 172 13.53 -12.30 14.62
N TYR A 173 14.85 -12.13 14.53
CA TYR A 173 15.55 -10.88 14.29
C TYR A 173 16.59 -11.13 13.18
N PRO A 174 17.04 -10.09 12.45
CA PRO A 174 18.03 -10.24 11.39
C PRO A 174 19.34 -10.89 11.86
N TRP A 175 19.70 -10.69 13.13
CA TRP A 175 20.88 -11.29 13.80
C TRP A 175 20.59 -12.62 14.53
N GLY A 176 19.40 -13.21 14.38
CA GLY A 176 19.09 -14.55 14.89
C GLY A 176 17.83 -14.61 15.77
N THR A 177 17.86 -15.49 16.78
CA THR A 177 16.68 -15.81 17.62
C THR A 177 16.59 -15.01 18.91
N LEU A 178 17.72 -14.51 19.39
CA LEU A 178 17.81 -13.83 20.68
C LEU A 178 17.73 -12.31 20.48
N TRP A 179 16.90 -11.68 21.30
CA TRP A 179 16.75 -10.23 21.32
C TRP A 179 18.06 -9.57 21.75
N ASP A 180 18.43 -8.50 21.06
CA ASP A 180 19.53 -7.62 21.43
C ASP A 180 19.12 -6.17 21.14
N ALA A 181 18.84 -5.41 22.20
CA ALA A 181 18.39 -4.02 22.07
C ALA A 181 19.48 -3.09 21.50
N THR A 182 20.75 -3.50 21.51
CA THR A 182 21.87 -2.68 21.01
C THR A 182 21.97 -2.66 19.48
N LYS A 183 21.24 -3.55 18.79
CA LYS A 183 21.31 -3.76 17.34
C LYS A 183 20.22 -3.05 16.54
N LEU A 184 19.39 -2.24 17.19
CA LEU A 184 18.32 -1.49 16.54
C LEU A 184 17.88 -0.28 17.37
N ASN A 185 17.22 0.68 16.72
CA ASN A 185 16.49 1.72 17.43
C ASN A 185 15.09 1.22 17.83
N SER A 186 14.86 0.98 19.12
CA SER A 186 13.59 0.47 19.66
C SER A 186 13.26 1.09 21.03
N GLY A 187 12.05 0.83 21.53
CA GLY A 187 11.57 1.33 22.81
C GLY A 187 11.46 0.25 23.90
N TYR A 188 11.48 0.70 25.16
CA TYR A 188 10.97 0.06 26.39
C TYR A 188 11.00 -1.48 26.52
N SER A 189 12.04 -2.15 26.01
CA SER A 189 12.14 -3.63 26.02
C SER A 189 13.28 -4.18 26.85
N ASP A 190 14.21 -3.32 27.26
CA ASP A 190 15.34 -3.68 28.11
C ASP A 190 15.62 -2.54 29.08
N ALA A 191 15.57 -2.83 30.39
CA ALA A 191 15.86 -1.85 31.43
C ALA A 191 17.31 -1.32 31.36
N LYS A 192 18.20 -2.03 30.67
CA LYS A 192 19.60 -1.63 30.45
C LYS A 192 19.79 -0.84 29.15
N HIS A 193 18.77 -0.68 28.32
CA HIS A 193 18.82 0.07 27.08
C HIS A 193 17.91 1.30 27.15
N THR A 194 18.50 2.49 27.06
CA THR A 194 17.73 3.74 27.04
C THR A 194 17.27 4.05 25.62
N SER A 195 15.96 4.14 25.40
CA SER A 195 15.40 4.58 24.12
C SER A 195 15.86 6.01 23.81
N ARG A 196 16.14 6.30 22.53
CA ARG A 196 16.47 7.65 22.06
C ARG A 196 15.28 8.62 22.14
N GLY A 197 14.06 8.12 22.29
CA GLY A 197 12.85 8.96 22.31
C GLY A 197 12.49 9.56 20.93
N GLY A 198 13.04 9.00 19.86
CA GLY A 198 12.85 9.44 18.48
C GLY A 198 13.63 8.56 17.50
N LEU A 199 13.80 9.04 16.27
CA LEU A 199 14.56 8.34 15.23
C LEU A 199 16.07 8.52 15.39
N ALA A 200 16.83 7.64 14.74
CA ALA A 200 18.28 7.71 14.63
C ALA A 200 18.69 7.95 13.17
N PRO A 201 19.84 8.58 12.91
CA PRO A 201 20.44 8.60 11.58
C PRO A 201 20.56 7.19 11.00
N VAL A 202 20.22 7.03 9.72
CA VAL A 202 20.38 5.74 9.05
C VAL A 202 21.83 5.27 9.11
N GLY A 203 22.02 3.98 9.38
CA GLY A 203 23.35 3.39 9.57
C GLY A 203 23.87 3.49 11.01
N SER A 204 23.03 3.89 11.97
CA SER A 204 23.41 3.94 13.40
C SER A 204 23.62 2.55 14.01
N TYR A 205 23.08 1.50 13.40
CA TYR A 205 23.03 0.14 13.96
C TYR A 205 23.57 -0.93 13.00
N PRO A 206 24.85 -0.85 12.57
CA PRO A 206 25.41 -1.75 11.56
C PRO A 206 25.49 -3.22 12.02
N GLU A 207 25.57 -3.47 13.34
CA GLU A 207 25.57 -4.84 13.85
C GLU A 207 24.19 -5.51 13.83
N GLY A 208 23.14 -4.76 13.47
CA GLY A 208 21.80 -5.25 13.24
C GLY A 208 21.45 -5.46 11.77
N ASP A 209 22.42 -5.28 10.86
CA ASP A 209 22.23 -5.49 9.43
C ASP A 209 21.71 -6.91 9.15
N ALA A 210 20.77 -7.02 8.23
CA ALA A 210 20.17 -8.28 7.82
C ALA A 210 21.13 -9.13 6.98
N PRO A 211 20.83 -10.42 6.74
CA PRO A 211 21.77 -11.35 6.09
C PRO A 211 22.29 -10.90 4.72
N PHE A 212 21.52 -10.09 4.00
CA PHE A 212 21.92 -9.52 2.70
C PHE A 212 22.47 -8.08 2.79
N GLY A 213 22.83 -7.60 3.99
CA GLY A 213 23.44 -6.29 4.23
C GLY A 213 22.46 -5.11 4.36
N HIS A 214 21.16 -5.37 4.37
CA HIS A 214 20.13 -4.34 4.54
C HIS A 214 20.10 -3.89 6.00
N GLY A 215 20.34 -2.59 6.20
CA GLY A 215 20.39 -2.02 7.53
C GLY A 215 19.00 -1.70 8.07
N GLU A 216 18.91 -1.73 9.40
CA GLU A 216 17.75 -1.21 10.14
C GLU A 216 16.42 -1.81 9.65
N MET A 217 16.44 -3.08 9.25
CA MET A 217 15.20 -3.82 8.90
C MET A 217 14.29 -3.98 10.12
N LEU A 218 14.80 -3.82 11.35
CA LEU A 218 13.97 -3.73 12.55
C LEU A 218 14.19 -2.41 13.27
N GLY A 219 13.14 -1.89 13.90
CA GLY A 219 13.18 -0.63 14.62
C GLY A 219 12.99 0.58 13.69
N GLN A 220 13.40 1.76 14.16
CA GLN A 220 13.23 3.04 13.44
C GLN A 220 11.75 3.32 13.13
N VAL A 221 11.27 2.94 11.95
CA VAL A 221 9.89 3.14 11.49
C VAL A 221 9.30 1.82 11.03
N PHE A 222 7.99 1.67 11.20
CA PHE A 222 7.22 0.70 10.45
C PHE A 222 7.29 1.06 8.98
N GLU A 223 7.50 0.06 8.13
CA GLU A 223 7.72 0.28 6.72
C GLU A 223 6.53 -0.25 5.91
N TRP A 224 5.90 0.66 5.17
CA TRP A 224 4.84 0.33 4.24
C TRP A 224 5.32 -0.66 3.16
N THR A 225 4.55 -1.72 2.95
CA THR A 225 4.71 -2.61 1.81
C THR A 225 3.59 -2.38 0.79
N ASN A 226 3.76 -2.92 -0.41
CA ASN A 226 2.69 -2.94 -1.41
C ASN A 226 1.54 -3.89 -1.02
N THR A 227 1.79 -4.88 -0.17
CA THR A 227 0.85 -5.97 0.14
C THR A 227 -0.37 -5.50 0.93
N HIS A 228 -1.55 -5.95 0.52
CA HIS A 228 -2.77 -5.92 1.33
C HIS A 228 -2.72 -6.92 2.46
N PHE A 229 -3.30 -6.54 3.60
CA PHE A 229 -3.39 -7.44 4.72
C PHE A 229 -4.44 -8.54 4.47
N ALA A 230 -3.95 -9.76 4.26
CA ALA A 230 -4.74 -10.99 4.18
C ALA A 230 -4.17 -12.07 5.14
N PRO A 231 -4.98 -13.05 5.59
CA PRO A 231 -4.48 -14.18 6.37
C PRO A 231 -3.34 -14.92 5.66
N TYR A 232 -2.47 -15.55 6.45
CA TYR A 232 -1.54 -16.53 5.91
C TYR A 232 -2.25 -17.86 5.66
N PRO A 233 -1.77 -18.68 4.69
CA PRO A 233 -0.54 -18.50 3.90
C PRO A 233 -0.58 -17.36 2.87
N TYR A 234 0.60 -16.80 2.57
CA TYR A 234 0.77 -15.78 1.54
C TYR A 234 0.67 -16.40 0.15
N ASP A 235 -0.15 -15.78 -0.69
CA ASP A 235 -0.26 -16.05 -2.12
C ASP A 235 -0.12 -14.73 -2.87
N GLY A 236 0.94 -14.59 -3.68
CA GLY A 236 1.16 -13.37 -4.46
C GLY A 236 0.19 -13.20 -5.64
N GLN A 237 -0.63 -14.22 -5.93
CA GLN A 237 -1.58 -14.23 -7.06
C GLN A 237 -3.03 -13.97 -6.64
N ASP A 238 -3.33 -13.86 -5.35
CA ASP A 238 -4.70 -13.68 -4.85
C ASP A 238 -5.20 -12.23 -4.88
N GLY A 239 -4.46 -11.34 -5.54
CA GLY A 239 -4.77 -9.92 -5.65
C GLY A 239 -4.21 -9.05 -4.53
N ARG A 240 -3.58 -9.62 -3.49
CA ARG A 240 -3.00 -8.83 -2.38
C ARG A 240 -1.88 -7.88 -2.78
N GLU A 241 -1.32 -8.02 -3.98
CA GLU A 241 -0.30 -7.11 -4.52
C GLU A 241 -0.89 -6.02 -5.44
N ASP A 242 -2.22 -5.90 -5.51
CA ASP A 242 -2.85 -4.87 -6.32
C ASP A 242 -2.71 -3.49 -5.68
N ARG A 243 -1.92 -2.63 -6.33
CA ARG A 243 -1.60 -1.26 -5.89
C ARG A 243 -2.78 -0.28 -5.92
N TYR A 244 -3.95 -0.62 -6.45
CA TYR A 244 -5.09 0.32 -6.44
C TYR A 244 -6.36 -0.20 -5.78
N ALA A 245 -6.26 -1.28 -5.01
CA ALA A 245 -7.39 -1.67 -4.17
C ALA A 245 -7.29 -0.99 -2.78
N PRO A 246 -8.43 -0.58 -2.18
CA PRO A 246 -8.49 0.33 -1.03
C PRO A 246 -8.26 -0.33 0.33
N GLU A 247 -7.88 -1.60 0.37
CA GLU A 247 -7.71 -2.39 1.57
C GLU A 247 -6.54 -1.91 2.42
N ARG A 248 -6.51 -2.37 3.67
CA ARG A 248 -5.40 -2.09 4.58
C ARG A 248 -4.10 -2.67 4.03
N ARG A 249 -3.02 -1.93 4.18
CA ARG A 249 -1.68 -2.34 3.71
C ARG A 249 -0.85 -2.84 4.88
N VAL A 250 0.00 -3.82 4.60
CA VAL A 250 0.92 -4.38 5.60
C VAL A 250 2.03 -3.39 5.89
N LEU A 251 2.42 -3.31 7.17
CA LEU A 251 3.64 -2.68 7.62
C LEU A 251 4.54 -3.72 8.29
N ARG A 252 5.84 -3.56 8.07
CA ARG A 252 6.89 -4.44 8.58
C ARG A 252 7.91 -3.68 9.39
N GLY A 253 8.82 -4.38 10.08
CA GLY A 253 9.99 -3.79 10.73
C GLY A 253 9.84 -3.42 12.20
N GLY A 254 8.63 -3.14 12.68
CA GLY A 254 8.48 -2.54 14.00
C GLY A 254 8.82 -1.06 13.98
N ASN A 255 9.15 -0.46 15.12
CA ASN A 255 9.42 0.98 15.19
C ASN A 255 10.26 1.34 16.43
N TRP A 256 10.69 2.61 16.49
CA TRP A 256 11.53 3.18 17.53
C TRP A 256 10.91 3.21 18.94
N SER A 257 9.58 3.15 19.05
CA SER A 257 8.86 3.33 20.31
C SER A 257 8.45 2.01 20.97
N ASP A 258 8.35 0.93 20.18
CA ASP A 258 7.97 -0.38 20.68
C ASP A 258 9.16 -1.28 21.00
N GLY A 259 8.90 -2.29 21.83
CA GLY A 259 9.90 -3.26 22.26
C GLY A 259 10.08 -4.48 21.37
N LYS A 260 10.86 -5.45 21.85
CA LYS A 260 11.17 -6.72 21.19
C LYS A 260 9.98 -7.48 20.62
N TYR A 261 8.78 -7.25 21.18
CA TYR A 261 7.58 -7.93 20.73
C TYR A 261 6.88 -7.29 19.53
N MET A 262 7.18 -6.04 19.21
CA MET A 262 6.74 -5.44 17.95
C MET A 262 7.92 -5.25 16.98
N ASN A 263 9.10 -5.77 17.32
CA ASN A 263 10.27 -5.70 16.46
C ASN A 263 10.74 -7.13 16.15
N ARG A 264 9.99 -7.84 15.31
CA ARG A 264 10.36 -9.16 14.76
C ARG A 264 10.28 -9.13 13.26
N VAL A 265 11.11 -9.93 12.59
CA VAL A 265 11.07 -10.11 11.12
C VAL A 265 9.74 -10.69 10.65
N THR A 266 9.03 -11.44 11.50
CA THR A 266 7.73 -12.07 11.21
C THR A 266 6.53 -11.19 11.51
N LEU A 267 6.71 -10.07 12.24
CA LEU A 267 5.59 -9.22 12.62
C LEU A 267 4.89 -8.67 11.37
N ARG A 268 3.56 -8.71 11.40
CA ARG A 268 2.68 -8.08 10.41
C ARG A 268 1.74 -7.12 11.11
N TYR A 269 2.02 -5.83 10.93
CA TYR A 269 1.08 -4.79 11.30
C TYR A 269 0.29 -4.36 10.06
N HIS A 270 -0.84 -3.69 10.23
CA HIS A 270 -1.60 -3.19 9.10
C HIS A 270 -2.43 -1.96 9.46
N TYR A 271 -2.47 -1.01 8.54
CA TYR A 271 -3.27 0.19 8.67
C TYR A 271 -3.98 0.51 7.35
N PRO A 272 -5.08 1.30 7.40
CA PRO A 272 -5.63 1.91 6.19
C PRO A 272 -4.55 2.72 5.44
N PRO A 273 -4.60 2.79 4.09
CA PRO A 273 -3.54 3.39 3.28
C PRO A 273 -3.32 4.90 3.53
N PHE A 274 -4.31 5.58 4.13
CA PHE A 274 -4.22 6.99 4.51
C PHE A 274 -3.61 7.24 5.90
N TYR A 275 -3.41 6.19 6.70
CA TYR A 275 -2.93 6.34 8.06
C TYR A 275 -1.47 6.82 8.06
N ALA A 276 -1.13 7.70 9.00
CA ALA A 276 0.24 8.20 9.15
C ALA A 276 0.43 8.73 10.57
N ASP A 277 1.44 8.22 11.27
CA ASP A 277 1.80 8.61 12.63
C ASP A 277 3.32 8.63 12.86
N THR A 278 3.75 8.83 14.11
CA THR A 278 5.17 8.97 14.47
C THR A 278 5.99 7.70 14.24
N THR A 279 5.37 6.62 13.78
CA THR A 279 6.03 5.34 13.55
C THR A 279 6.06 4.94 12.08
N THR A 280 5.31 5.58 11.18
CA THR A 280 5.18 5.14 9.78
C THR A 280 6.20 5.79 8.85
N GLY A 281 6.94 4.96 8.10
CA GLY A 281 7.87 5.31 7.03
C GLY A 281 7.83 4.25 5.92
N PHE A 282 8.86 4.21 5.07
CA PHE A 282 8.96 3.21 4.00
C PHE A 282 10.39 3.07 3.47
N ARG A 283 10.63 1.94 2.79
CA ARG A 283 11.82 1.69 1.98
C ARG A 283 11.41 1.23 0.57
N LEU A 284 12.37 1.18 -0.35
CA LEU A 284 12.08 0.93 -1.77
C LEU A 284 12.71 -0.36 -2.26
N ALA A 285 12.02 -1.03 -3.16
CA ALA A 285 12.53 -2.11 -3.98
C ALA A 285 12.79 -1.62 -5.40
N LEU A 286 13.78 -2.24 -6.05
CA LEU A 286 14.16 -2.05 -7.44
C LEU A 286 14.06 -3.40 -8.16
N GLY A 287 13.35 -3.41 -9.29
CA GLY A 287 13.18 -4.62 -10.09
C GLY A 287 12.25 -5.65 -9.45
N GLY A 288 12.57 -6.94 -9.57
CA GLY A 288 11.72 -8.06 -9.17
C GLY A 288 10.47 -8.22 -10.02
N ALA A 289 9.57 -9.11 -9.61
CA ALA A 289 8.25 -9.19 -10.23
C ALA A 289 7.54 -7.85 -10.06
N GLN A 290 7.09 -7.23 -11.16
CA GLN A 290 6.18 -6.11 -11.04
C GLN A 290 4.96 -6.59 -10.26
N PRO A 291 4.53 -5.87 -9.20
CA PRO A 291 3.28 -6.19 -8.52
C PRO A 291 2.21 -6.22 -9.60
N ALA A 292 1.58 -7.38 -9.76
CA ALA A 292 0.56 -7.58 -10.76
C ALA A 292 -0.48 -6.48 -10.57
N ILE A 293 -0.66 -5.65 -11.59
CA ILE A 293 -1.94 -4.96 -11.70
C ILE A 293 -2.87 -6.12 -12.05
N ALA A 294 -3.70 -6.55 -11.10
CA ALA A 294 -4.72 -7.54 -11.40
C ALA A 294 -5.36 -7.12 -12.73
N PRO A 295 -5.56 -8.02 -13.70
CA PRO A 295 -6.20 -7.66 -14.96
C PRO A 295 -7.56 -7.06 -14.61
N ARG A 296 -7.64 -5.73 -14.67
CA ARG A 296 -8.87 -5.00 -14.47
C ARG A 296 -9.57 -4.96 -15.81
N PRO A 297 -10.91 -4.99 -15.84
CA PRO A 297 -11.60 -4.43 -16.98
C PRO A 297 -11.03 -3.01 -17.24
N ALA A 298 -11.04 -2.54 -18.49
CA ALA A 298 -10.47 -1.24 -18.86
C ALA A 298 -11.09 -0.04 -18.08
N TYR A 299 -12.12 -0.30 -17.27
CA TYR A 299 -13.00 0.67 -16.64
C TYR A 299 -13.26 0.34 -15.17
N ASP A 300 -13.54 1.36 -14.37
CA ASP A 300 -14.05 1.23 -13.01
C ASP A 300 -15.57 1.04 -13.01
N LEU A 301 -16.07 0.24 -12.07
CA LEU A 301 -17.48 0.28 -11.67
C LEU A 301 -17.65 1.30 -10.53
N VAL A 302 -18.31 2.42 -10.82
CA VAL A 302 -18.61 3.46 -9.83
C VAL A 302 -20.05 3.32 -9.38
N VAL A 303 -20.27 3.17 -8.07
CA VAL A 303 -21.60 3.11 -7.46
C VAL A 303 -21.88 4.41 -6.74
N TYR A 304 -22.74 5.23 -7.32
CA TYR A 304 -23.32 6.40 -6.67
C TYR A 304 -24.34 5.93 -5.64
N GLY A 305 -24.03 6.19 -4.38
CA GLY A 305 -24.85 5.84 -3.22
C GLY A 305 -25.04 7.03 -2.30
N ARG A 306 -25.53 6.76 -1.10
CA ARG A 306 -25.84 7.77 -0.10
C ARG A 306 -25.47 7.32 1.32
N ALA A 307 -25.38 8.25 2.27
CA ALA A 307 -25.07 7.93 3.67
C ALA A 307 -26.27 7.36 4.43
N THR A 308 -27.48 7.84 4.09
CA THR A 308 -28.71 7.44 4.76
C THR A 308 -29.22 6.08 4.27
N PHE A 309 -30.08 5.44 5.07
CA PHE A 309 -30.68 4.14 4.73
C PHE A 309 -31.37 4.17 3.36
N CYS A 310 -31.00 3.20 2.50
CA CYS A 310 -31.55 3.00 1.16
C CYS A 310 -31.56 1.49 0.86
N PRO A 311 -32.76 0.85 0.77
CA PRO A 311 -32.88 -0.59 0.52
C PRO A 311 -32.21 -1.04 -0.78
N ASP A 312 -32.47 -0.36 -1.91
CA ASP A 312 -31.93 -0.76 -3.22
C ASP A 312 -30.39 -0.69 -3.26
N LEU A 313 -29.77 0.27 -2.54
CA LEU A 313 -28.32 0.36 -2.39
C LEU A 313 -27.76 -0.80 -1.55
N ILE A 314 -28.47 -1.20 -0.48
CA ILE A 314 -28.07 -2.35 0.35
C ILE A 314 -28.10 -3.64 -0.47
N ASP A 315 -29.18 -3.88 -1.23
CA ASP A 315 -29.32 -5.06 -2.08
C ASP A 315 -28.25 -5.08 -3.19
N THR A 316 -28.04 -3.94 -3.86
CA THR A 316 -26.97 -3.80 -4.88
C THR A 316 -25.61 -4.15 -4.32
N ARG A 317 -25.26 -3.63 -3.13
CA ARG A 317 -23.99 -3.94 -2.47
C ARG A 317 -23.89 -5.40 -2.05
N ARG A 318 -24.99 -6.01 -1.61
CA ARG A 318 -25.03 -7.44 -1.26
C ARG A 318 -24.72 -8.30 -2.47
N TRP A 319 -25.30 -8.00 -3.64
CA TRP A 319 -25.03 -8.74 -4.87
C TRP A 319 -23.58 -8.54 -5.36
N LEU A 320 -23.09 -7.31 -5.43
CA LEU A 320 -21.71 -7.01 -5.83
C LEU A 320 -20.70 -7.72 -4.93
N HIS A 321 -20.95 -7.74 -3.62
CA HIS A 321 -20.12 -8.48 -2.66
C HIS A 321 -20.21 -10.00 -2.87
N ALA A 322 -21.42 -10.54 -3.08
CA ALA A 322 -21.62 -11.97 -3.30
C ALA A 322 -20.92 -12.48 -4.58
N TRP A 323 -20.78 -11.62 -5.59
CA TRP A 323 -20.11 -11.95 -6.85
C TRP A 323 -18.65 -11.51 -6.92
N ASN A 324 -18.10 -11.01 -5.81
CA ASN A 324 -16.73 -10.52 -5.72
C ASN A 324 -16.39 -9.45 -6.78
N VAL A 325 -17.34 -8.55 -7.05
CA VAL A 325 -17.19 -7.48 -8.04
C VAL A 325 -16.67 -6.22 -7.35
N PRO A 326 -15.44 -5.77 -7.66
CA PRO A 326 -14.90 -4.55 -7.07
C PRO A 326 -15.66 -3.32 -7.61
N TYR A 327 -15.93 -2.36 -6.74
CA TYR A 327 -16.53 -1.09 -7.11
C TYR A 327 -16.06 0.05 -6.22
N ARG A 328 -16.07 1.27 -6.77
CA ARG A 328 -15.85 2.49 -5.99
C ARG A 328 -17.18 3.11 -5.63
N GLN A 329 -17.47 3.21 -4.34
CA GLN A 329 -18.66 3.93 -3.88
C GLN A 329 -18.40 5.42 -3.78
N VAL A 330 -19.33 6.20 -4.30
CA VAL A 330 -19.33 7.65 -4.22
C VAL A 330 -20.59 8.10 -3.50
N ASN A 331 -20.47 9.02 -2.54
CA ASN A 331 -21.59 9.42 -1.70
C ASN A 331 -22.08 10.82 -2.09
N GLN A 332 -23.27 10.88 -2.67
CA GLN A 332 -23.88 12.15 -3.09
C GLN A 332 -24.23 13.08 -1.93
N ASP A 333 -24.44 12.57 -0.72
CA ASP A 333 -24.82 13.39 0.43
C ASP A 333 -23.60 14.19 0.96
N LEU A 334 -22.39 13.87 0.50
CA LEU A 334 -21.13 14.46 0.99
C LEU A 334 -20.45 15.39 -0.03
N ASP A 335 -20.97 15.48 -1.26
CA ASP A 335 -20.33 16.20 -2.35
C ASP A 335 -21.39 16.73 -3.34
N GLU A 336 -21.49 18.06 -3.44
CA GLU A 336 -22.48 18.72 -4.31
C GLU A 336 -22.22 18.50 -5.81
N GLU A 337 -20.96 18.29 -6.23
CA GLU A 337 -20.62 18.03 -7.62
C GLU A 337 -21.16 16.66 -8.04
N ILE A 338 -21.06 15.67 -7.16
CA ILE A 338 -21.62 14.33 -7.34
C ILE A 338 -23.14 14.37 -7.42
N ALA A 339 -23.78 15.15 -6.54
CA ALA A 339 -25.23 15.32 -6.56
C ALA A 339 -25.70 15.99 -7.87
N TRP A 340 -24.96 16.99 -8.35
CA TRP A 340 -25.24 17.68 -9.61
C TRP A 340 -25.13 16.74 -10.83
N ARG A 341 -24.16 15.83 -10.85
CA ARG A 341 -24.03 14.82 -11.92
C ARG A 341 -25.26 13.92 -12.02
N LEU A 342 -25.77 13.45 -10.88
CA LEU A 342 -27.00 12.66 -10.83
C LEU A 342 -28.21 13.46 -11.32
N ASP A 343 -28.35 14.73 -10.92
CA ASP A 343 -29.39 15.62 -11.42
C ASP A 343 -29.31 15.77 -12.96
N ALA A 344 -28.11 15.93 -13.51
CA ALA A 344 -27.90 16.07 -14.95
C ALA A 344 -28.26 14.79 -15.73
N TRP A 345 -27.98 13.61 -15.18
CA TRP A 345 -28.25 12.33 -15.85
C TRP A 345 -29.68 11.83 -15.68
N LEU A 346 -30.24 12.02 -14.49
CA LEU A 346 -31.47 11.36 -14.05
C LEU A 346 -32.63 12.35 -13.84
N GLY A 347 -32.35 13.66 -13.81
CA GLY A 347 -33.31 14.67 -13.35
C GLY A 347 -33.65 14.53 -11.86
N SER A 348 -32.87 13.75 -11.11
CA SER A 348 -33.08 13.48 -9.69
C SER A 348 -31.82 12.92 -9.02
N ARG A 349 -31.86 12.83 -7.69
CA ARG A 349 -30.77 12.35 -6.82
C ARG A 349 -31.04 10.95 -6.27
N THR A 350 -31.77 10.12 -7.03
CA THR A 350 -32.07 8.75 -6.63
C THR A 350 -30.83 7.86 -6.78
N VAL A 351 -30.76 6.82 -5.95
CA VAL A 351 -29.62 5.90 -5.85
C VAL A 351 -30.14 4.50 -5.52
N PRO A 352 -29.43 3.42 -5.87
CA PRO A 352 -28.10 3.39 -6.47
C PRO A 352 -28.08 3.70 -7.96
N THR A 353 -27.03 4.39 -8.40
CA THR A 353 -26.70 4.53 -9.84
C THR A 353 -25.31 3.98 -10.07
N LEU A 354 -25.18 3.02 -10.99
CA LEU A 354 -23.93 2.42 -11.36
C LEU A 354 -23.46 3.00 -12.68
N VAL A 355 -22.16 3.26 -12.77
CA VAL A 355 -21.52 3.84 -13.94
C VAL A 355 -20.26 3.05 -14.26
N VAL A 356 -20.08 2.70 -15.53
CA VAL A 356 -18.80 2.25 -16.08
C VAL A 356 -18.01 3.50 -16.45
N ALA A 357 -16.93 3.76 -15.71
CA ALA A 357 -16.14 4.98 -15.85
C ALA A 357 -14.70 4.65 -16.25
N GLU A 358 -14.02 5.60 -16.89
CA GLU A 358 -12.57 5.55 -17.00
C GLU A 358 -11.98 5.51 -15.59
N TRP A 359 -10.79 4.91 -15.48
CA TRP A 359 -10.19 4.73 -14.17
C TRP A 359 -9.96 6.06 -13.45
N GLY A 360 -10.43 6.16 -12.20
CA GLY A 360 -10.42 7.40 -11.42
C GLY A 360 -11.41 8.48 -11.86
N ALA A 361 -12.10 8.31 -13.00
CA ALA A 361 -13.15 9.21 -13.46
C ALA A 361 -14.49 8.93 -12.75
N LEU A 362 -15.40 9.90 -12.81
CA LEU A 362 -16.75 9.77 -12.24
C LEU A 362 -17.82 9.67 -13.32
N ASP A 363 -17.51 10.11 -14.54
CA ASP A 363 -18.43 10.10 -15.68
C ASP A 363 -18.50 8.73 -16.36
N PRO A 364 -19.67 8.39 -16.94
CA PRO A 364 -19.78 7.20 -17.77
C PRO A 364 -18.90 7.34 -19.01
N ILE A 365 -18.23 6.26 -19.40
CA ILE A 365 -17.33 6.22 -20.58
C ILE A 365 -18.03 6.52 -21.91
N ALA A 366 -19.36 6.45 -21.91
CA ALA A 366 -20.21 6.92 -23.00
C ALA A 366 -21.39 7.70 -22.40
N PRO A 367 -21.92 8.72 -23.09
CA PRO A 367 -23.14 9.38 -22.68
C PRO A 367 -24.28 8.37 -22.45
N PRO A 368 -25.05 8.47 -21.34
CA PRO A 368 -26.16 7.57 -21.08
C PRO A 368 -27.20 7.65 -22.18
N ALA A 369 -27.66 6.50 -22.70
CA ALA A 369 -28.72 6.44 -23.71
C ALA A 369 -29.99 7.20 -23.25
N GLU A 370 -30.76 7.75 -24.17
CA GLU A 370 -32.03 8.41 -23.80
C GLU A 370 -32.97 7.44 -23.08
N ALA A 371 -33.64 7.94 -22.03
CA ALA A 371 -34.58 7.16 -21.24
C ALA A 371 -35.73 8.05 -20.74
N ASN A 372 -36.87 7.45 -20.45
CA ASN A 372 -37.97 8.16 -19.80
C ASN A 372 -37.61 8.44 -18.34
N LEU A 373 -37.23 9.69 -18.04
CA LEU A 373 -36.82 10.12 -16.69
C LEU A 373 -37.90 9.89 -15.62
N LYS A 374 -39.18 9.72 -16.00
CA LYS A 374 -40.26 9.41 -15.05
C LYS A 374 -40.32 7.93 -14.65
N ALA A 375 -39.53 7.06 -15.27
CA ALA A 375 -39.55 5.62 -15.06
C ALA A 375 -38.14 5.01 -15.24
N LEU A 376 -37.18 5.45 -14.41
CA LEU A 376 -35.76 5.05 -14.50
C LEU A 376 -35.38 3.79 -13.71
N ARG A 377 -36.27 3.27 -12.86
CA ARG A 377 -35.96 2.09 -12.05
C ARG A 377 -35.60 0.90 -12.96
N ASN A 378 -34.58 0.15 -12.58
CA ASN A 378 -34.06 -0.99 -13.34
C ASN A 378 -33.72 -0.68 -14.81
N THR A 379 -33.30 0.56 -15.10
CA THR A 379 -33.02 1.01 -16.47
C THR A 379 -31.53 0.98 -16.78
N ASP A 380 -31.15 0.12 -17.72
CA ASP A 380 -29.82 0.06 -18.33
C ASP A 380 -29.74 1.04 -19.51
N ARG A 381 -28.82 2.00 -19.43
CA ARG A 381 -28.59 3.07 -20.40
C ARG A 381 -27.23 2.94 -21.09
N GLY A 382 -26.70 1.71 -21.17
CA GLY A 382 -25.42 1.38 -21.80
C GLY A 382 -24.30 1.29 -20.78
N THR A 383 -23.64 2.39 -20.48
CA THR A 383 -22.55 2.50 -19.48
C THR A 383 -23.04 3.00 -18.14
N MET A 384 -24.36 3.08 -17.96
CA MET A 384 -25.02 3.52 -16.74
C MET A 384 -26.22 2.62 -16.46
N LEU A 385 -26.42 2.26 -15.19
CA LEU A 385 -27.53 1.44 -14.73
C LEU A 385 -28.12 2.05 -13.45
N HIS A 386 -29.43 2.28 -13.44
CA HIS A 386 -30.12 2.95 -12.34
C HIS A 386 -31.06 2.00 -11.59
N GLU A 387 -30.96 1.98 -10.25
CA GLU A 387 -31.78 1.19 -9.31
C GLU A 387 -32.05 -0.24 -9.82
N PRO A 388 -30.99 -1.06 -10.02
CA PRO A 388 -31.13 -2.32 -10.72
C PRO A 388 -31.80 -3.41 -9.90
N GLU A 389 -32.43 -4.33 -10.60
CA GLU A 389 -32.75 -5.66 -10.08
C GLU A 389 -31.57 -6.62 -10.32
N GLU A 390 -31.51 -7.71 -9.55
CA GLU A 390 -30.39 -8.66 -9.55
C GLU A 390 -30.02 -9.16 -10.95
N ALA A 391 -31.00 -9.56 -11.75
CA ALA A 391 -30.78 -10.11 -13.09
C ALA A 391 -30.19 -9.06 -14.05
N THR A 392 -30.69 -7.82 -14.00
CA THR A 392 -30.20 -6.72 -14.83
C THR A 392 -28.79 -6.31 -14.42
N LEU A 393 -28.53 -6.22 -13.12
CA LEU A 393 -27.19 -5.95 -12.62
C LEU A 393 -26.21 -7.03 -13.08
N ARG A 394 -26.56 -8.32 -12.96
CA ARG A 394 -25.69 -9.41 -13.39
C ARG A 394 -25.36 -9.32 -14.89
N ALA A 395 -26.37 -9.10 -15.73
CA ALA A 395 -26.18 -8.95 -17.18
C ALA A 395 -25.30 -7.73 -17.54
N PHE A 396 -25.50 -6.60 -16.85
CA PHE A 396 -24.69 -5.40 -17.02
C PHE A 396 -23.22 -5.64 -16.68
N LEU A 397 -22.95 -6.33 -15.56
CA LEU A 397 -21.59 -6.63 -15.11
C LEU A 397 -20.86 -7.58 -16.06
N ILE A 398 -21.56 -8.60 -16.57
CA ILE A 398 -21.01 -9.52 -17.57
C ILE A 398 -20.66 -8.78 -18.85
N ARG A 399 -21.58 -7.96 -19.37
CA ARG A 399 -21.37 -7.19 -20.61
C ARG A 399 -20.13 -6.29 -20.55
N HIS A 400 -19.84 -5.73 -19.38
CA HIS A 400 -18.73 -4.80 -19.18
C HIS A 400 -17.47 -5.44 -18.58
N GLY A 401 -17.45 -6.77 -18.47
CA GLY A 401 -16.26 -7.52 -18.04
C GLY A 401 -15.96 -7.44 -16.53
N PHE A 402 -16.93 -7.04 -15.72
CA PHE A 402 -16.82 -7.04 -14.26
C PHE A 402 -17.18 -8.39 -13.63
N LEU A 403 -17.86 -9.26 -14.37
CA LEU A 403 -18.30 -10.58 -13.92
C LEU A 403 -18.20 -11.59 -15.08
N SER A 404 -17.78 -12.82 -14.82
CA SER A 404 -17.81 -13.90 -15.81
C SER A 404 -19.22 -14.51 -15.92
N GLU A 405 -19.55 -15.10 -17.08
CA GLU A 405 -20.83 -15.79 -17.30
C GLU A 405 -21.13 -16.91 -16.30
#